data_AF-A0A9J7A911-F1
#
_entry.id   AF-A0A9J7A911-F1
#
_cell.length_a   1.000
_cell.length_b   1.000
_cell.length_c   1.000
_cell.angle_alpha   90.00
_cell.angle_beta   90.00
_cell.angle_gamma   90.00
#
_symmetry.space_group_name_H-M   'P 1'
#
loop_
_entity.id
_entity.type
_entity.pdbx_description
1 polymer ?
#
loop_
_entity_poly.entity_id
_entity_poly.type
_entity_poly.pdbx_seq_one_letter_code
_entity_poly.pdbx_strand_id
1 'polypeptide(L)'
;MSQENLDQLITRLHDLFGNEEVSPEQQRLMTELERHTHPAGSSEAPEPRPVDTLEAMLADFEEDHPQVSQVLGQIVNALKNMGV
;
A
#
# COMPACT_ATOMS: atom_id res chain seq x y z
N MET A 1 8.31 -0.35 -12.88
CA MET A 1 7.98 -1.64 -12.24
C MET A 1 6.79 -2.26 -12.96
N SER A 2 6.68 -3.58 -13.01
CA SER A 2 5.49 -4.27 -13.54
C SER A 2 4.39 -4.36 -12.47
N GLN A 3 3.13 -4.53 -12.89
CA GLN A 3 1.99 -4.77 -11.98
C GLN A 3 2.21 -6.00 -11.10
N GLU A 4 2.79 -7.06 -11.67
CA GLU A 4 3.15 -8.30 -10.96
C GLU A 4 4.12 -8.06 -9.80
N ASN A 5 5.03 -7.09 -9.92
CA ASN A 5 5.93 -6.72 -8.81
C ASN A 5 5.19 -5.98 -7.70
N LEU A 6 4.15 -5.22 -8.03
CA LEU A 6 3.34 -4.51 -7.04
C LEU A 6 2.47 -5.48 -6.25
N ASP A 7 1.88 -6.49 -6.91
CA ASP A 7 1.10 -7.53 -6.25
C ASP A 7 1.97 -8.37 -5.28
N GLN A 8 3.23 -8.63 -5.64
CA GLN A 8 4.19 -9.28 -4.74
C GLN A 8 4.51 -8.41 -3.51
N LEU A 9 4.61 -7.08 -3.67
CA LEU A 9 4.83 -6.17 -2.56
C LEU A 9 3.62 -6.11 -1.62
N ILE A 10 2.40 -6.10 -2.16
CA ILE A 10 1.16 -6.12 -1.37
C ILE A 10 1.02 -7.45 -0.62
N THR A 11 1.31 -8.57 -1.28
CA THR A 11 1.33 -9.89 -0.63
C THR A 11 2.33 -9.92 0.52
N ARG A 12 3.53 -9.37 0.31
CA ARG A 12 4.55 -9.28 1.35
C ARG A 12 4.14 -8.38 2.51
N LEU A 13 3.45 -7.27 2.23
CA LEU A 13 2.88 -6.40 3.26
C LEU A 13 1.83 -7.16 4.10
N HIS A 14 0.97 -7.92 3.44
CA HIS A 14 -0.03 -8.77 4.09
C HIS A 14 0.62 -9.84 4.98
N ASP A 15 1.68 -10.49 4.51
CA ASP A 15 2.43 -11.48 5.31
C ASP A 15 3.12 -10.86 6.53
N LEU A 16 3.58 -9.61 6.43
CA LEU A 16 4.15 -8.87 7.56
C LEU A 16 3.08 -8.53 8.62
N PHE A 17 1.84 -8.26 8.19
CA PHE A 17 0.71 -8.06 9.11
C PHE A 17 0.14 -9.37 9.67
N GLY A 18 0.24 -10.48 8.93
CA GLY A 18 -0.40 -11.76 9.23
C GLY A 18 0.08 -12.51 10.48
N ASN A 19 1.09 -11.99 11.19
CA ASN A 19 1.54 -12.58 12.46
C ASN A 19 0.84 -11.96 13.69
N GLU A 20 0.04 -10.91 13.53
CA GLU A 20 -0.68 -10.23 14.62
C GLU A 20 -2.14 -9.95 14.22
N GLU A 21 -3.01 -9.65 15.20
CA GLU A 21 -4.36 -9.17 14.87
C GLU A 21 -4.26 -7.90 14.03
N VAL A 22 -4.67 -8.00 12.77
CA VAL A 22 -4.61 -6.89 11.83
C VAL A 22 -5.45 -5.73 12.37
N SER A 23 -4.82 -4.58 12.63
CA SER A 23 -5.52 -3.41 13.14
C SER A 23 -6.53 -2.88 12.11
N PRO A 24 -7.58 -2.16 12.54
CA PRO A 24 -8.53 -1.54 11.62
C PRO A 24 -7.86 -0.62 10.57
N GLU A 25 -6.72 -0.01 10.93
CA GLU A 25 -5.91 0.83 10.05
C GLU A 25 -5.16 0.00 9.01
N GLN A 26 -4.57 -1.13 9.41
CA GLN A 26 -3.92 -2.08 8.49
C GLN A 26 -4.93 -2.68 7.51
N GLN A 27 -6.16 -2.99 7.96
CA GLN A 27 -7.23 -3.46 7.07
C GLN A 27 -7.67 -2.42 6.05
N ARG A 28 -7.81 -1.15 6.46
CA ARG A 28 -8.10 -0.04 5.55
C ARG A 28 -7.03 0.11 4.48
N LEU A 29 -5.76 0.06 4.89
CA LEU A 29 -4.62 0.14 4.00
C LEU A 29 -4.62 -0.97 2.94
N MET A 30 -4.83 -2.22 3.35
CA MET A 30 -4.90 -3.35 2.41
C MET A 30 -6.06 -3.19 1.43
N THR A 31 -7.22 -2.76 1.91
CA THR A 31 -8.41 -2.51 1.08
C THR A 31 -8.16 -1.40 0.05
N GLU A 32 -7.49 -0.33 0.46
CA GLU A 32 -7.13 0.76 -0.45
C GLU A 32 -6.12 0.27 -1.50
N LEU A 33 -5.06 -0.42 -1.10
CA LEU A 33 -4.06 -0.96 -2.01
C LEU A 33 -4.67 -1.89 -3.07
N GLU A 34 -5.53 -2.83 -2.67
CA GLU A 34 -6.22 -3.73 -3.58
C GLU A 34 -7.11 -2.99 -4.59
N ARG A 35 -7.84 -1.96 -4.12
CA ARG A 35 -8.69 -1.13 -4.97
C ARG A 35 -7.88 -0.37 -6.03
N HIS A 36 -6.64 -0.02 -5.73
CA HIS A 36 -5.78 0.75 -6.63
C HIS A 36 -4.95 -0.11 -7.59
N THR A 37 -4.63 -1.36 -7.22
CA THR A 37 -3.98 -2.32 -8.13
C THR A 37 -4.93 -3.02 -9.09
N HIS A 38 -6.19 -3.16 -8.69
CA HIS A 38 -7.25 -3.77 -9.50
C HIS A 38 -8.35 -2.75 -9.82
N PRO A 39 -8.09 -1.76 -10.71
CA PRO A 39 -9.13 -0.85 -11.15
C PRO A 39 -10.15 -1.62 -11.98
N ALA A 40 -11.25 -2.05 -11.33
CA ALA A 40 -12.39 -2.65 -12.00
C ALA A 40 -13.10 -1.58 -12.84
N GLY A 41 -12.58 -1.30 -14.03
CA GLY A 41 -13.25 -0.52 -15.06
C GLY A 41 -13.60 0.93 -14.69
N SER A 42 -12.67 1.83 -15.02
CA SER A 42 -12.89 3.25 -15.35
C SER A 42 -13.02 4.30 -14.23
N SER A 43 -12.28 5.38 -14.54
CA SER A 43 -12.44 6.80 -14.20
C SER A 43 -12.13 7.26 -12.78
N GLU A 44 -11.01 7.98 -12.72
CA GLU A 44 -10.54 8.90 -11.67
C GLU A 44 -10.36 8.26 -10.29
N ALA A 45 -9.10 8.16 -9.86
CA ALA A 45 -8.78 7.79 -8.49
C ALA A 45 -9.48 8.78 -7.55
N PRO A 46 -10.44 8.33 -6.70
CA PRO A 46 -11.10 9.25 -5.78
C PRO A 46 -10.09 9.73 -4.75
N GLU A 47 -10.11 11.02 -4.43
CA GLU A 47 -9.26 11.59 -3.37
C GLU A 47 -9.67 11.06 -1.97
N PRO A 48 -8.73 10.88 -1.04
CA PRO A 48 -7.29 11.09 -1.19
C PRO A 48 -6.64 10.04 -2.09
N ARG A 49 -5.62 10.44 -2.84
CA ARG A 49 -4.89 9.49 -3.68
C ARG A 49 -4.21 8.46 -2.77
N PRO A 50 -4.01 7.24 -3.23
CA PRO A 50 -3.53 6.12 -2.40
C PRO A 50 -2.13 6.40 -1.88
N VAL A 51 -1.34 7.07 -2.72
CA VAL A 51 0.01 7.54 -2.41
C VAL A 51 -0.01 8.48 -1.20
N ASP A 52 -0.98 9.37 -1.11
CA ASP A 52 -1.07 10.34 -0.02
C ASP A 52 -1.42 9.63 1.31
N THR A 53 -2.32 8.62 1.28
CA THR A 53 -2.61 7.78 2.46
C THR A 53 -1.41 6.93 2.87
N LEU A 54 -0.73 6.33 1.90
CA LEU A 54 0.45 5.50 2.13
C LEU A 54 1.60 6.31 2.73
N GLU A 55 1.81 7.55 2.30
CA GLU A 55 2.84 8.44 2.84
C GLU A 55 2.55 8.85 4.28
N ALA A 56 1.28 9.10 4.62
CA ALA A 56 0.89 9.37 6.00
C ALA A 56 1.16 8.16 6.90
N MET A 57 0.78 6.96 6.46
CA MET A 57 1.03 5.73 7.20
C MET A 57 2.52 5.40 7.28
N LEU A 58 3.30 5.70 6.23
CA LEU A 58 4.76 5.50 6.26
C LEU A 58 5.39 6.22 7.45
N ALA A 59 4.97 7.47 7.70
CA ALA A 59 5.47 8.28 8.80
C ALA A 59 5.13 7.67 10.17
N ASP A 60 3.95 7.03 10.29
CA ASP A 60 3.52 6.38 11.53
C ASP A 60 4.25 5.06 11.79
N PHE A 61 4.59 4.29 10.74
CA PHE A 61 5.25 2.98 10.86
C PHE A 61 6.78 3.05 10.80
N GLU A 62 7.39 4.20 10.47
CA GLU A 62 8.85 4.33 10.31
C GLU A 62 9.61 4.09 11.62
N GLU A 63 9.02 4.47 12.75
CA GLU A 63 9.63 4.33 14.08
C GLU A 63 9.37 2.95 14.70
N ASP A 64 8.13 2.45 14.58
CA ASP A 64 7.71 1.22 15.28
C ASP A 64 7.90 -0.07 14.45
N HIS A 65 7.83 0.02 13.11
CA HIS A 65 7.86 -1.15 12.23
C HIS A 65 8.70 -0.92 10.96
N PRO A 66 10.04 -0.87 11.07
CA PRO A 66 10.93 -0.50 9.96
C PRO A 66 10.89 -1.44 8.75
N GLN A 67 10.44 -2.70 8.94
CA GLN A 67 10.25 -3.64 7.83
C GLN A 67 8.98 -3.35 7.04
N VAL A 68 7.92 -2.88 7.72
CA VAL A 68 6.66 -2.46 7.11
C VAL A 68 6.87 -1.17 6.32
N SER A 69 7.58 -0.19 6.91
CA SER A 69 7.89 1.07 6.24
C SER A 69 8.72 0.85 4.96
N GLN A 70 9.68 -0.09 4.97
CA GLN A 70 10.44 -0.42 3.77
C GLN A 70 9.56 -0.93 2.62
N VAL A 71 8.59 -1.81 2.92
CA VAL A 71 7.67 -2.36 1.91
C VAL A 71 6.69 -1.29 1.42
N LEU A 72 6.14 -0.48 2.32
CA LEU A 72 5.28 0.65 1.98
C LEU A 72 5.99 1.67 1.07
N GLY A 73 7.25 2.01 1.35
CA GLY A 73 8.04 2.89 0.50
C GLY A 73 8.28 2.34 -0.91
N GLN A 74 8.41 1.01 -1.05
CA GLN A 74 8.50 0.37 -2.36
C GLN A 74 7.16 0.43 -3.11
N ILE A 75 6.04 0.23 -2.41
CA ILE A 75 4.69 0.35 -2.95
C ILE A 75 4.41 1.79 -3.43
N VAL A 76 4.72 2.80 -2.61
CA VAL A 76 4.59 4.23 -2.97
C VAL A 76 5.40 4.56 -4.21
N ASN A 77 6.67 4.14 -4.27
CA ASN A 77 7.51 4.38 -5.44
C ASN A 77 6.98 3.66 -6.68
N ALA A 78 6.44 2.46 -6.53
CA ALA A 78 5.82 1.73 -7.63
C ALA A 78 4.59 2.46 -8.17
N LEU A 79 3.70 2.94 -7.30
CA LEU A 79 2.49 3.69 -7.66
C LEU A 79 2.84 5.02 -8.35
N LYS A 80 3.78 5.81 -7.78
CA LYS A 80 4.28 7.05 -8.38
C LYS A 80 4.85 6.84 -9.79
N ASN A 81 5.63 5.76 -9.97
CA ASN A 81 6.21 5.43 -11.27
C ASN A 81 5.18 4.97 -12.31
N MET A 82 3.98 4.56 -11.88
CA MET A 82 2.85 4.22 -12.77
C MET A 82 1.98 5.43 -13.12
N GLY A 83 2.25 6.61 -12.55
CA GLY A 83 1.48 7.83 -12.79
C GLY A 83 0.15 7.90 -12.02
N VAL A 84 0.04 7.16 -10.92
CA VAL A 84 -1.09 7.16 -9.98
C VAL A 84 -0.82 8.12 -8.82
#